data_AF-A0A932PCJ5-F1
#
_entry.id   AF-A0A932PCJ5-F1
#
_cell.length_a   1.000
_cell.length_b   1.000
_cell.length_c   1.000
_cell.angle_alpha   90.00
_cell.angle_beta   90.00
_cell.angle_gamma   90.00
#
_symmetry.space_group_name_H-M   'P 1'
#
loop_
_entity.id
_entity.type
_entity.pdbx_description
1 polymer ?
#
loop_
_entity_poly.entity_id
_entity_poly.type
_entity_poly.pdbx_seq_one_letter_code
_entity_poly.pdbx_strand_id
1 'polypeptide(L)'
;MTRQPSQEPPVEQDSRFPSGPWKGFFLQRTVPGRHWMELHLTFREGTIRGEGRDWVGQFIITGRYQIEDDKCWWTKRYVGKHDVAYQGYNEGKGIWGTWQIPPTWRGGFHIWPLAMGDPDTDRLVETLEQPDEVVELVGVGPGESRGE
;
A
#
# COMPACT_ATOMS: atom_id res chain seq x y z
N MET A 1 -22.03 -32.46 30.33
CA MET A 1 -20.76 -31.97 29.76
C MET A 1 -21.00 -30.58 29.22
N THR A 2 -20.67 -29.55 30.00
CA THR A 2 -20.82 -28.15 29.61
C THR A 2 -19.68 -27.81 28.67
N ARG A 3 -19.94 -27.55 27.39
CA ARG A 3 -18.93 -26.99 26.50
C ARG A 3 -18.55 -25.61 27.03
N GLN A 4 -17.33 -25.44 27.52
CA GLN A 4 -16.79 -24.10 27.75
C GLN A 4 -16.81 -23.34 26.42
N PRO A 5 -17.22 -22.07 26.39
CA PRO A 5 -17.07 -21.27 25.20
C PRO A 5 -15.57 -21.22 24.87
N SER A 6 -15.21 -21.68 23.68
CA SER A 6 -13.86 -21.57 23.15
C SER A 6 -13.50 -20.09 23.13
N GLN A 7 -12.59 -19.65 24.00
CA GLN A 7 -12.03 -18.31 23.89
C GLN A 7 -11.36 -18.21 22.52
N GLU A 8 -11.76 -17.21 21.74
CA GLU A 8 -11.07 -16.99 20.48
C GLU A 8 -9.62 -16.60 20.76
N PRO A 9 -8.67 -17.08 19.93
CA PRO A 9 -7.26 -16.74 20.09
C PRO A 9 -7.08 -15.22 19.94
N PRO A 10 -6.10 -14.61 20.62
CA PRO A 10 -5.85 -13.17 20.53
C PRO A 10 -5.50 -12.75 19.09
N VAL A 11 -5.72 -11.48 18.78
CA VAL A 11 -5.27 -10.88 17.51
C VAL A 11 -3.74 -10.88 17.41
N GLU A 12 -3.24 -10.75 16.18
CA GLU A 12 -1.82 -10.61 15.90
C GLU A 12 -1.20 -9.39 16.62
N GLN A 13 0.01 -9.56 17.12
CA GLN A 13 0.77 -8.55 17.87
C GLN A 13 2.02 -8.07 17.12
N ASP A 14 2.43 -8.73 16.04
CA ASP A 14 3.45 -8.20 15.15
C ASP A 14 3.00 -6.85 14.57
N SER A 15 3.81 -5.82 14.81
CA SER A 15 3.54 -4.44 14.39
C SER A 15 3.34 -4.25 12.89
N ARG A 16 3.76 -5.21 12.07
CA ARG A 16 3.52 -5.21 10.62
C ARG A 16 2.07 -5.55 10.32
N PHE A 17 1.41 -6.38 11.12
CA PHE A 17 0.07 -6.89 10.87
C PHE A 17 -0.97 -6.43 11.91
N PRO A 18 -1.11 -5.12 12.20
CA PRO A 18 -2.09 -4.65 13.17
C PRO A 18 -3.51 -4.81 12.64
N SER A 19 -4.40 -5.34 13.49
CA SER A 19 -5.83 -5.34 13.22
C SER A 19 -6.41 -3.92 13.37
N GLY A 20 -7.49 -3.63 12.66
CA GLY A 20 -8.19 -2.35 12.70
C GLY A 20 -8.32 -1.70 11.32
N PRO A 21 -8.41 -0.36 11.27
CA PRO A 21 -8.64 0.36 10.02
C PRO A 21 -7.35 0.59 9.22
N TRP A 22 -7.46 0.40 7.91
CA TRP A 22 -6.39 0.54 6.93
C TRP A 22 -6.87 1.42 5.76
N LYS A 23 -5.92 2.04 5.06
CA LYS A 23 -6.17 2.78 3.82
C LYS A 23 -5.12 2.42 2.78
N GLY A 24 -5.35 2.81 1.55
CA GLY A 24 -4.33 2.81 0.52
C GLY A 24 -4.93 2.85 -0.86
N PHE A 25 -4.21 2.36 -1.86
CA PHE A 25 -4.65 2.42 -3.24
C PHE A 25 -4.24 1.20 -4.04
N PHE A 26 -4.92 1.00 -5.16
CA PHE A 26 -4.45 0.14 -6.24
C PHE A 26 -4.25 0.94 -7.52
N LEU A 27 -3.43 0.39 -8.41
CA LEU A 27 -3.16 0.94 -9.74
C LEU A 27 -3.78 0.03 -10.79
N GLN A 28 -4.35 0.62 -11.84
CA GLN A 28 -4.84 -0.10 -13.01
C GLN A 28 -4.32 0.57 -14.28
N ARG A 29 -3.93 -0.22 -15.27
CA ARG A 29 -3.34 0.31 -16.50
C ARG A 29 -4.32 1.14 -17.32
N THR A 30 -5.60 0.80 -17.28
CA THR A 30 -6.66 1.40 -18.11
C THR A 30 -7.20 2.71 -17.55
N VAL A 31 -7.04 2.96 -16.26
CA VAL A 31 -7.47 4.20 -15.60
C VAL A 31 -6.29 4.75 -14.79
N PRO A 32 -5.66 5.83 -15.25
CA PRO A 32 -4.52 6.44 -14.57
C PRO A 32 -4.82 6.85 -13.12
N GLY A 33 -3.76 6.95 -12.32
CA GLY A 33 -3.82 7.45 -10.95
C GLY A 33 -4.03 6.36 -9.89
N ARG A 34 -4.05 6.81 -8.64
CA ARG A 34 -4.29 5.99 -7.45
C ARG A 34 -5.79 5.80 -7.25
N HIS A 35 -6.22 4.55 -7.20
CA HIS A 35 -7.61 4.19 -6.87
C HIS A 35 -7.70 3.88 -5.39
N TRP A 36 -8.12 4.87 -4.61
CA TRP A 36 -8.14 4.80 -3.15
C TRP A 36 -9.17 3.79 -2.63
N MET A 37 -8.82 3.13 -1.53
CA MET A 37 -9.66 2.17 -0.82
C MET A 37 -9.50 2.31 0.70
N GLU A 38 -10.60 2.06 1.40
CA GLU A 38 -10.69 1.99 2.85
C GLU A 38 -10.98 0.55 3.25
N LEU A 39 -10.29 0.05 4.27
CA LEU A 39 -10.42 -1.33 4.73
C LEU A 39 -10.49 -1.39 6.26
N HIS A 40 -11.10 -2.44 6.77
CA HIS A 40 -10.95 -2.88 8.15
C HIS A 40 -10.45 -4.32 8.12
N LEU A 41 -9.24 -4.55 8.64
CA LEU A 41 -8.56 -5.85 8.58
C LEU A 41 -8.43 -6.46 9.98
N THR A 42 -8.53 -7.77 10.04
CA THR A 42 -8.24 -8.57 11.24
C THR A 42 -7.19 -9.60 10.88
N PHE A 43 -6.07 -9.56 11.60
CA PHE A 43 -4.98 -10.51 11.53
C PHE A 43 -5.03 -11.38 12.78
N ARG A 44 -5.09 -12.70 12.59
CA ARG A 44 -5.16 -13.67 13.67
C ARG A 44 -4.71 -15.03 13.20
N GLU A 45 -3.74 -15.63 13.90
CA GLU A 45 -3.25 -16.99 13.64
C GLU A 45 -2.92 -17.24 12.16
N GLY A 46 -2.18 -16.32 11.53
CA GLY A 46 -1.81 -16.43 10.11
C GLY A 46 -2.98 -16.24 9.12
N THR A 47 -4.17 -15.88 9.59
CA THR A 47 -5.35 -15.59 8.77
C THR A 47 -5.59 -14.08 8.66
N ILE A 48 -5.93 -13.62 7.45
CA ILE A 48 -6.42 -12.27 7.18
C ILE A 48 -7.92 -12.35 6.89
N ARG A 49 -8.71 -11.56 7.60
CA ARG A 49 -10.11 -11.27 7.27
C ARG A 49 -10.33 -9.78 7.21
N GLY A 50 -11.36 -9.35 6.51
CA GLY A 50 -11.72 -7.95 6.53
C GLY A 50 -12.84 -7.61 5.57
N GLU A 51 -13.13 -6.33 5.55
CA GLU A 51 -14.11 -5.72 4.67
C GLU A 51 -13.63 -4.32 4.29
N GLY A 52 -14.29 -3.73 3.30
CA GLY A 52 -13.95 -2.39 2.88
C GLY A 52 -14.76 -1.94 1.69
N ARG A 53 -14.34 -0.80 1.16
CA ARG A 53 -14.97 -0.18 -0.01
C ARG A 53 -13.97 0.62 -0.82
N ASP A 54 -14.29 0.73 -2.09
CA ASP A 54 -13.68 1.67 -3.03
C ASP A 54 -14.71 2.05 -4.10
N TRP A 55 -14.26 2.71 -5.17
CA TRP A 55 -15.10 3.15 -6.27
C TRP A 55 -15.77 2.00 -7.07
N VAL A 56 -15.24 0.77 -7.02
CA VAL A 56 -15.87 -0.42 -7.62
C VAL A 56 -17.02 -0.92 -6.75
N GLY A 57 -16.90 -0.81 -5.43
CA GLY A 57 -17.97 -1.08 -4.47
C GLY A 57 -17.49 -1.68 -3.15
N GLN A 58 -18.43 -2.23 -2.39
CA GLN A 58 -18.14 -2.96 -1.15
C GLN A 58 -17.53 -4.33 -1.43
N PHE A 59 -16.62 -4.76 -0.55
CA PHE A 59 -15.94 -6.04 -0.67
C PHE A 59 -15.65 -6.67 0.69
N ILE A 60 -15.42 -7.99 0.66
CA ILE A 60 -14.88 -8.78 1.77
C ILE A 60 -13.52 -9.35 1.40
N ILE A 61 -12.69 -9.58 2.41
CA ILE A 61 -11.35 -10.15 2.29
C ILE A 61 -11.26 -11.44 3.09
N THR A 62 -10.64 -12.46 2.49
CA THR A 62 -10.24 -13.68 3.19
C THR A 62 -8.92 -14.16 2.63
N GLY A 63 -7.98 -14.48 3.51
CA GLY A 63 -6.62 -14.84 3.11
C GLY A 63 -5.75 -15.26 4.29
N ARG A 64 -4.45 -15.20 4.07
CA ARG A 64 -3.41 -15.60 5.03
C ARG A 64 -2.21 -14.67 4.97
N TYR A 65 -1.49 -14.57 6.08
CA TYR A 65 -0.20 -13.89 6.21
C TYR A 65 0.82 -14.82 6.87
N GLN A 66 2.09 -14.52 6.66
CA GLN A 66 3.23 -15.20 7.27
C GLN A 66 4.21 -14.14 7.79
N ILE A 67 4.66 -14.34 9.02
CA ILE A 67 5.55 -13.41 9.74
C ILE A 67 7.00 -13.68 9.35
N GLU A 68 7.31 -14.93 9.00
CA GLU A 68 8.66 -15.43 8.75
C GLU A 68 9.26 -14.88 7.45
N ASP A 69 8.41 -14.62 6.45
CA ASP A 69 8.81 -14.16 5.13
C ASP A 69 8.02 -12.93 4.65
N ASP A 70 7.26 -12.32 5.56
CA ASP A 70 6.55 -11.05 5.39
C ASP A 70 5.43 -11.09 4.35
N LYS A 71 5.02 -12.29 3.91
CA LYS A 71 4.08 -12.44 2.79
C LYS A 71 2.63 -12.45 3.23
N CYS A 72 1.79 -11.96 2.32
CA CYS A 72 0.35 -11.98 2.42
C CYS A 72 -0.29 -12.44 1.11
N TRP A 73 -1.35 -13.23 1.21
CA TRP A 73 -2.19 -13.61 0.09
C TRP A 73 -3.64 -13.56 0.49
N TRP A 74 -4.49 -12.92 -0.30
CA TRP A 74 -5.92 -12.92 -0.04
C TRP A 74 -6.75 -12.84 -1.31
N THR A 75 -8.01 -13.23 -1.18
CA THR A 75 -9.04 -12.93 -2.16
C THR A 75 -9.86 -11.76 -1.66
N LYS A 76 -10.00 -10.74 -2.50
CA LYS A 76 -10.96 -9.65 -2.34
C LYS A 76 -12.17 -9.98 -3.19
N ARG A 77 -13.32 -10.19 -2.56
CA ARG A 77 -14.60 -10.48 -3.23
C ARG A 77 -15.49 -9.25 -3.18
N TYR A 78 -15.77 -8.66 -4.32
CA TYR A 78 -16.79 -7.61 -4.42
C TYR A 78 -18.18 -8.23 -4.29
N VAL A 79 -19.03 -7.66 -3.43
CA VAL A 79 -20.36 -8.21 -3.13
C VAL A 79 -21.20 -8.27 -4.41
N GLY A 80 -21.66 -9.48 -4.75
CA GLY A 80 -22.48 -9.73 -5.95
C GLY A 80 -21.74 -9.56 -7.29
N LYS A 81 -20.40 -9.50 -7.28
CA LYS A 81 -19.59 -9.26 -8.49
C LYS A 81 -18.52 -10.34 -8.65
N HIS A 82 -17.24 -9.96 -8.66
CA HIS A 82 -16.10 -10.81 -8.98
C HIS A 82 -15.07 -10.84 -7.86
N ASP A 83 -14.17 -11.81 -7.97
CA ASP A 83 -13.03 -12.00 -7.08
C ASP A 83 -11.76 -11.40 -7.70
N VAL A 84 -10.90 -10.89 -6.83
CA VAL A 84 -9.58 -10.37 -7.17
C VAL A 84 -8.56 -11.03 -6.25
N ALA A 85 -7.55 -11.67 -6.83
CA ALA A 85 -6.46 -12.28 -6.08
C ALA A 85 -5.38 -11.24 -5.77
N TYR A 86 -4.94 -11.18 -4.52
CA TYR A 86 -3.88 -10.30 -4.05
C TYR A 86 -2.72 -11.12 -3.50
N GLN A 87 -1.51 -10.66 -3.81
CA GLN A 87 -0.27 -11.15 -3.23
C GLN A 87 0.64 -9.95 -2.92
N GLY A 88 1.15 -9.89 -1.70
CA GLY A 88 2.01 -8.80 -1.28
C GLY A 88 2.94 -9.15 -0.13
N TYR A 89 3.69 -8.13 0.30
CA TYR A 89 4.72 -8.18 1.33
C TYR A 89 4.52 -7.02 2.29
N ASN A 90 4.91 -7.19 3.55
CA ASN A 90 4.83 -6.14 4.56
C ASN A 90 6.12 -6.06 5.39
N GLU A 91 7.02 -5.20 4.94
CA GLU A 91 8.34 -5.00 5.54
C GLU A 91 8.32 -3.79 6.50
N GLY A 92 7.18 -3.52 7.15
CA GLY A 92 7.02 -2.44 8.14
C GLY A 92 6.52 -1.10 7.59
N LYS A 93 6.24 -1.00 6.28
CA LYS A 93 5.71 0.21 5.62
C LYS A 93 4.33 -0.01 5.01
N GLY A 94 3.56 -0.94 5.58
CA GLY A 94 2.30 -1.41 5.01
C GLY A 94 2.50 -2.53 3.99
N ILE A 95 1.39 -3.09 3.52
CA ILE A 95 1.37 -4.20 2.56
C ILE A 95 1.37 -3.65 1.14
N TRP A 96 2.35 -4.06 0.34
CA TRP A 96 2.46 -3.69 -1.07
C TRP A 96 2.64 -4.94 -1.94
N GLY A 97 2.24 -4.88 -3.20
CA GLY A 97 2.35 -6.02 -4.10
C GLY A 97 1.48 -5.91 -5.34
N THR A 98 0.91 -7.05 -5.77
CA THR A 98 0.08 -7.13 -6.98
C THR A 98 -1.31 -7.69 -6.71
N TRP A 99 -2.27 -7.19 -7.47
CA TRP A 99 -3.59 -7.77 -7.62
C TRP A 99 -3.76 -8.35 -9.02
N GLN A 100 -4.59 -9.37 -9.18
CA GLN A 100 -4.86 -10.04 -10.45
C GLN A 100 -6.33 -10.48 -10.57
N ILE A 101 -6.89 -10.30 -11.76
CA ILE A 101 -8.14 -10.95 -12.21
C ILE A 101 -7.79 -11.70 -13.50
N PRO A 102 -7.77 -13.04 -13.49
CA PRO A 102 -7.43 -13.82 -14.68
C PRO A 102 -8.37 -13.51 -15.86
N PRO A 103 -7.87 -13.57 -17.11
CA PRO A 103 -6.50 -13.92 -17.48
C PRO A 103 -5.53 -12.73 -17.60
N THR A 104 -6.03 -11.50 -17.76
CA THR A 104 -5.20 -10.37 -18.26
C THR A 104 -5.06 -9.20 -17.30
N TRP A 105 -5.97 -9.05 -16.34
CA TRP A 105 -6.04 -7.84 -15.52
C TRP A 105 -5.12 -7.99 -14.32
N ARG A 106 -4.24 -7.00 -14.13
CA ARG A 106 -3.31 -6.95 -13.01
C ARG A 106 -2.86 -5.52 -12.75
N GLY A 107 -2.39 -5.28 -11.55
CA GLY A 107 -1.79 -4.01 -11.18
C GLY A 107 -1.11 -4.05 -9.83
N GLY A 108 -0.43 -2.95 -9.49
CA GLY A 108 0.17 -2.78 -8.18
C GLY A 108 -0.84 -2.31 -7.14
N PHE A 109 -0.54 -2.49 -5.87
CA PHE A 109 -1.26 -1.87 -4.76
C PHE A 109 -0.30 -1.56 -3.62
N HIS A 110 -0.75 -0.66 -2.73
CA HIS A 110 -0.12 -0.38 -1.45
C HIS A 110 -1.20 0.03 -0.45
N ILE A 111 -1.23 -0.64 0.70
CA ILE A 111 -2.12 -0.34 1.82
C ILE A 111 -1.34 -0.29 3.13
N TRP A 112 -1.80 0.52 4.08
CA TRP A 112 -1.15 0.69 5.37
C TRP A 112 -2.19 0.96 6.47
N PRO A 113 -1.85 0.67 7.74
CA PRO A 113 -2.73 0.98 8.87
C PRO A 113 -2.96 2.49 8.97
N LEU A 114 -4.19 2.93 9.29
CA LEU A 114 -4.45 4.36 9.47
C LEU A 114 -3.56 4.99 10.54
N ALA A 115 -3.27 4.24 11.61
CA ALA A 115 -2.42 4.69 12.72
C ALA A 115 -0.95 4.94 12.31
N MET A 116 -0.50 4.42 11.17
CA MET A 116 0.86 4.62 10.66
C MET A 116 1.08 6.02 10.06
N GLY A 117 0.02 6.71 9.62
CA GLY A 117 0.17 7.88 8.74
C GLY A 117 0.45 7.48 7.29
N ASP A 118 0.59 8.44 6.38
CA ASP A 118 0.84 8.16 4.96
C ASP A 118 2.34 7.93 4.70
N PRO A 119 2.77 6.72 4.30
CA PRO A 119 4.18 6.35 4.17
C PRO A 119 4.91 7.09 3.05
N ASP A 120 4.19 7.68 2.09
CA ASP A 120 4.80 8.49 1.04
C ASP A 120 5.10 9.93 1.47
N THR A 121 4.57 10.37 2.62
CA THR A 121 4.80 11.74 3.11
C THR A 121 6.25 11.95 3.54
N ASP A 122 6.87 10.93 4.15
CA ASP A 122 8.27 11.01 4.61
C ASP A 122 9.27 11.20 3.46
N ARG A 123 8.98 10.65 2.26
CA ARG A 123 9.85 10.79 1.08
C ARG A 123 9.94 12.23 0.56
N LEU A 124 8.88 13.02 0.72
CA LEU A 124 8.88 14.41 0.27
C LEU A 124 9.79 15.27 1.16
N VAL A 125 9.93 14.93 2.44
CA VAL A 125 10.76 15.68 3.39
C VAL A 125 12.26 15.44 3.13
N GLU A 126 12.66 14.19 2.93
CA GLU A 126 14.07 13.84 2.61
C GLU A 126 14.56 14.46 1.30
N THR A 127 13.68 14.66 0.31
CA THR A 127 14.08 15.23 -0.98
C THR A 127 14.27 16.75 -0.93
N LEU A 128 13.69 17.44 0.08
CA LEU A 128 13.79 18.89 0.24
C LEU A 128 15.01 19.34 1.06
N GLU A 129 15.72 18.43 1.73
CA GLU A 129 16.90 18.75 2.57
C GLU A 129 18.25 18.67 1.83
N GLN A 130 18.27 18.55 0.50
CA GLN A 130 19.50 18.72 -0.28
C GLN A 130 19.67 20.21 -0.64
N PRO A 131 20.67 20.92 -0.09
CA PRO A 131 20.94 22.30 -0.52
C PRO A 131 21.45 22.30 -1.95
N ASP A 132 20.74 22.99 -2.84
CA ASP A 132 21.17 23.28 -4.21
C ASP A 132 22.53 24.00 -4.19
N GLU A 133 23.53 23.37 -4.78
CA GLU A 133 24.88 23.91 -4.97
C GLU A 133 24.79 25.15 -5.88
N VAL A 134 25.00 26.34 -5.31
CA VAL A 134 25.01 27.61 -6.03
C VAL A 134 26.20 27.68 -6.99
N VAL A 135 25.95 27.56 -8.28
CA VAL A 135 26.98 27.71 -9.33
C VAL A 135 27.25 29.20 -9.57
N GLU A 136 28.42 29.69 -9.20
CA GLU A 136 28.88 31.06 -9.49
C GLU A 136 29.08 31.26 -11.00
N LEU A 137 28.29 32.16 -11.60
CA LEU A 137 28.42 32.55 -13.01
C LEU A 137 29.53 33.60 -13.16
N VAL A 138 30.63 33.21 -13.81
CA VAL A 138 31.74 34.11 -14.16
C VAL A 138 31.28 35.07 -15.27
N GLY A 139 31.33 36.38 -14.99
CA GLY A 139 30.94 37.44 -15.91
C GLY A 139 31.91 37.56 -17.09
N VAL A 140 31.37 37.57 -18.31
CA VAL A 140 32.10 37.95 -19.53
C VAL A 140 31.62 39.34 -19.96
N GLY A 141 32.50 40.34 -19.85
CA GLY A 141 32.27 41.70 -20.36
C GLY A 141 32.49 41.79 -21.89
N PRO A 142 31.93 42.81 -22.56
CA PRO A 142 31.70 42.80 -24.01
C PRO A 142 32.92 43.29 -24.81
N GLY A 143 32.95 42.92 -26.09
CA GLY A 143 34.06 43.18 -27.00
C GLY A 143 34.06 44.55 -27.67
N GLU A 144 35.11 44.78 -28.46
CA GLU A 144 35.14 45.83 -29.49
C GLU A 144 35.97 45.37 -30.70
N SER A 145 35.55 45.82 -31.88
CA SER A 145 35.91 45.33 -33.21
C SER A 145 36.70 46.37 -34.04
N ARG A 146 37.34 45.89 -35.12
CA ARG A 146 37.96 46.57 -36.30
C ARG A 146 39.49 46.58 -36.22
N GLY A 147 40.27 46.25 -37.25
CA GLY A 147 40.02 45.94 -38.65
C GLY A 147 41.21 46.45 -39.47
N GLU A 148 41.71 45.65 -40.41
CA GLU A 148 42.43 46.05 -41.64
C GLU A 148 42.19 44.99 -42.71
#